data_AF-A0A2A3MGU9-F1
#
_entry.id   AF-A0A2A3MGU9-F1
#
_cell.length_a   1.000
_cell.length_b   1.000
_cell.length_c   1.000
_cell.angle_alpha   90.00
_cell.angle_beta   90.00
_cell.angle_gamma   90.00
#
_symmetry.space_group_name_H-M   'P 1'
#
loop_
_entity.id
_entity.type
_entity.pdbx_description
1 polymer ?
#
loop_
_entity_poly.entity_id
_entity_poly.type
_entity_poly.pdbx_seq_one_letter_code
_entity_poly.pdbx_strand_id
1 'polypeptide(L)'
;MSKLPLAEAVERFRSNDERLAQFVNDPDGTGTFETSAGEQVKTLPALAQEAQSLELRLADSSSAAPARGSSMVGHDGGTVAIALDELFDRADHAARARFGEALLNKINENRSWIYPWGGRGITVLGDSISHMAFSRDAFKNNWTNILKRCVNAEFDKSSYGFVSLLPTLGSGATLSKEIHTVTRTGAWTELTTSDCEWSLSGFALESSTTGDTLDVVVPSFQRHFGVWYHSFAGGGTFEIYVNDVLQATVSTDGTAGSTRTSGLNLGRLDLLDNGKGACKITLKVASGLVRLMGISYENAEYDFQLSNFSQSGRRLRWVSQEVIQKCVRGSTTFILALGYNDNASAEADPDYFAAVQQRIDWIIAEATTYGVKLLVLDFVWTRAQTRALPTELKRCADAVPGSTYLRFGDYLKTDGALADGSWLTNEIRLYDDAAHPNVLGHKVIGETVAKVMGLSVNSKRAALDMHDFWMPIQLTGYLKNTFADPLQVTAFKRQGSVLLFRLYLYNETVNNSSVAVPAGNYDLISSAELPDDVYVPSSTFYPLVWSTAEDESTTPYISAFLEARFGKNGFRLLVKNTTKRNIEGAVVVPVFRSPERM
;
A
#
# COMPACT_ATOMS: atom_id res chain seq x y z
N MET A 1 32.81 -15.85 -7.77
CA MET A 1 32.43 -16.75 -8.88
C MET A 1 31.47 -15.98 -9.77
N SER A 2 31.76 -15.87 -11.07
CA SER A 2 30.95 -15.12 -12.03
C SER A 2 29.58 -15.78 -12.21
N LYS A 3 28.51 -15.04 -11.91
CA LYS A 3 27.13 -15.51 -12.12
C LYS A 3 26.80 -15.50 -13.60
N LEU A 4 26.49 -16.68 -14.14
CA LEU A 4 25.84 -16.85 -15.44
C LEU A 4 24.38 -16.36 -15.35
N PRO A 5 23.94 -15.38 -16.16
CA PRO A 5 22.53 -15.03 -16.28
C PRO A 5 21.73 -16.25 -16.77
N LEU A 6 20.52 -16.45 -16.24
CA LEU A 6 19.63 -17.57 -16.59
C LEU A 6 19.40 -17.73 -18.10
N ALA A 7 19.46 -16.62 -18.86
CA ALA A 7 19.39 -16.62 -20.32
C ALA A 7 20.60 -17.30 -20.99
N GLU A 8 21.80 -17.16 -20.41
CA GLU A 8 23.04 -17.77 -20.90
C GLU A 8 23.15 -19.24 -20.46
N ALA A 9 22.55 -19.61 -19.32
CA ALA A 9 22.37 -21.01 -18.93
C ALA A 9 21.47 -21.74 -19.94
N VAL A 10 20.32 -21.17 -20.30
CA VAL A 10 19.39 -21.74 -21.30
C VAL A 10 20.03 -21.81 -22.69
N GLU A 11 20.89 -20.86 -23.06
CA GLU A 11 21.59 -20.87 -24.35
C GLU A 11 22.73 -21.91 -24.42
N ARG A 12 23.33 -22.29 -23.29
CA ARG A 12 24.33 -23.39 -23.20
C ARG A 12 23.72 -24.80 -23.29
N PHE A 13 22.42 -24.95 -23.07
CA PHE A 13 21.70 -26.24 -23.17
C PHE A 13 21.11 -26.54 -24.56
N ARG A 14 21.48 -25.77 -25.61
CA ARG A 14 21.01 -25.98 -26.99
C ARG A 14 21.00 -27.47 -27.37
N SER A 15 19.78 -28.02 -27.47
CA SER A 15 19.39 -29.30 -28.08
C SER A 15 19.67 -30.63 -27.35
N ASN A 16 19.86 -30.68 -26.03
CA ASN A 16 20.06 -31.98 -25.37
C ASN A 16 19.20 -32.20 -24.11
N ASP A 17 17.98 -32.66 -24.31
CA ASP A 17 16.97 -32.95 -23.28
C ASP A 17 17.49 -33.92 -22.21
N GLU A 18 18.40 -34.84 -22.56
CA GLU A 18 19.03 -35.76 -21.61
C GLU A 18 19.89 -35.03 -20.57
N ARG A 19 20.61 -33.98 -20.97
CA ARG A 19 21.48 -33.21 -20.05
C ARG A 19 20.67 -32.31 -19.13
N LEU A 20 19.55 -31.76 -19.62
CA LEU A 20 18.61 -31.02 -18.79
C LEU A 20 17.93 -31.97 -17.77
N ALA A 21 17.54 -33.17 -18.21
CA ALA A 21 17.00 -34.18 -17.31
C ALA A 21 18.01 -34.62 -16.25
N GLN A 22 19.29 -34.77 -16.60
CA GLN A 22 20.34 -35.14 -15.65
C GLN A 22 20.60 -34.03 -14.62
N PHE A 23 20.62 -32.76 -15.03
CA PHE A 23 20.79 -31.63 -14.12
C PHE A 23 19.57 -31.42 -13.20
N VAL A 24 18.35 -31.50 -13.74
CA VAL A 24 17.10 -31.20 -13.01
C VAL A 24 16.66 -32.35 -12.12
N ASN A 25 16.76 -33.59 -12.61
CA ASN A 25 16.21 -34.74 -11.91
C ASN A 25 17.28 -35.59 -11.22
N ASP A 26 18.56 -35.45 -11.58
CA ASP A 26 19.68 -36.27 -11.09
C ASP A 26 19.33 -37.77 -11.00
N PRO A 27 18.93 -38.39 -12.12
CA PRO A 27 18.44 -39.77 -12.12
C PRO A 27 19.48 -40.77 -11.62
N ASP A 28 20.76 -40.41 -11.71
CA ASP A 28 21.89 -41.23 -11.27
C ASP A 28 22.26 -40.98 -9.79
N GLY A 29 21.65 -39.99 -9.13
CA GLY A 29 21.86 -39.66 -7.72
C GLY A 29 23.27 -39.20 -7.39
N THR A 30 23.96 -38.63 -8.37
CA THR A 30 25.39 -38.28 -8.27
C THR A 30 25.64 -36.99 -7.52
N GLY A 31 24.63 -36.13 -7.42
CA GLY A 31 24.69 -34.80 -6.83
C GLY A 31 25.46 -33.76 -7.66
N THR A 32 26.06 -34.17 -8.78
CA THR A 32 26.89 -33.33 -9.65
C THR A 32 26.75 -33.71 -11.12
N PHE A 33 26.75 -32.72 -12.00
CA PHE A 33 26.63 -32.84 -13.45
C PHE A 33 27.78 -32.12 -14.15
N GLU A 34 28.34 -32.73 -15.20
CA GLU A 34 29.40 -32.13 -16.01
C GLU A 34 28.81 -31.33 -17.17
N THR A 35 29.10 -30.03 -17.22
CA THR A 35 28.60 -29.12 -18.26
C THR A 35 29.23 -29.41 -19.62
N SER A 36 28.70 -28.80 -20.69
CA SER A 36 29.30 -28.87 -22.03
C SER A 36 30.71 -28.30 -22.13
N ALA A 37 31.15 -27.54 -21.12
CA ALA A 37 32.51 -27.01 -20.98
C ALA A 37 33.43 -27.89 -20.11
N GLY A 38 32.97 -29.05 -19.63
CA GLY A 38 33.75 -29.95 -18.76
C GLY A 38 33.77 -29.54 -17.29
N GLU A 39 32.98 -28.56 -16.88
CA GLU A 39 32.90 -28.10 -15.48
C GLU A 39 31.90 -28.95 -14.69
N GLN A 40 32.28 -29.37 -13.48
CA GLN A 40 31.39 -30.08 -12.55
C GLN A 40 30.54 -29.09 -11.75
N VAL A 41 29.22 -29.18 -11.85
CA VAL A 41 28.26 -28.33 -11.11
C VAL A 41 27.28 -29.21 -10.33
N LYS A 42 26.78 -28.75 -9.17
CA LYS A 42 25.81 -29.54 -8.40
C LYS A 42 24.47 -29.64 -9.15
N THR A 43 23.82 -30.80 -9.08
CA THR A 43 22.47 -31.00 -9.63
C THR A 43 21.43 -30.25 -8.80
N LEU A 44 20.26 -29.97 -9.41
CA LEU A 44 19.20 -29.21 -8.75
C LEU A 44 18.71 -29.86 -7.43
N PRO A 45 18.54 -31.19 -7.33
CA PRO A 45 18.18 -31.83 -6.07
C PRO A 45 19.25 -31.68 -4.98
N ALA A 46 20.54 -31.76 -5.33
CA ALA A 46 21.63 -31.57 -4.38
C ALA A 46 21.72 -30.12 -3.87
N LEU A 47 21.47 -29.14 -4.74
CA LEU A 47 21.37 -27.73 -4.36
C LEU A 47 20.17 -27.48 -3.42
N ALA A 48 19.03 -28.13 -3.68
CA ALA A 48 17.84 -28.02 -2.83
C ALA A 48 18.06 -28.61 -1.43
N GLN A 49 18.73 -29.77 -1.32
CA GLN A 49 19.09 -30.36 -0.03
C GLN A 49 20.08 -29.48 0.76
N GLU A 50 21.05 -28.87 0.09
CA GLU A 50 21.98 -27.96 0.74
C GLU A 50 21.26 -26.72 1.26
N ALA A 51 20.34 -26.14 0.49
CA ALA A 51 19.51 -25.02 0.94
C ALA A 51 18.65 -25.38 2.17
N GLN A 52 18.03 -26.56 2.16
CA GLN A 52 17.22 -27.05 3.28
C GLN A 52 18.07 -27.32 4.54
N SER A 53 19.30 -27.81 4.37
CA SER A 53 20.26 -27.98 5.47
C SER A 53 20.73 -26.63 6.06
N LEU A 54 20.80 -25.59 5.24
CA LEU A 54 21.12 -24.23 5.64
C LEU A 54 19.97 -23.59 6.42
N GLU A 55 18.72 -23.79 6.00
CA GLU A 55 17.53 -23.34 6.74
C GLU A 55 17.44 -23.99 8.12
N LEU A 56 17.71 -25.30 8.22
CA LEU A 56 17.76 -26.00 9.51
C LEU A 56 18.86 -25.48 10.43
N ARG A 57 20.03 -25.17 9.89
CA ARG A 57 21.14 -24.57 10.66
C ARG A 57 20.84 -23.14 11.12
N LEU A 58 20.13 -22.36 10.31
CA LEU A 58 19.69 -21.01 10.66
C LEU A 58 18.61 -21.03 11.76
N ALA A 59 17.70 -22.02 11.72
CA ALA A 59 16.72 -22.23 12.77
C ALA A 59 17.39 -22.56 14.13
N ASP A 60 18.41 -23.41 14.16
CA ASP A 60 19.17 -23.73 15.38
C ASP A 60 19.99 -22.54 15.93
N SER A 61 20.51 -21.67 15.04
CA SER A 61 21.31 -20.51 15.42
C SER A 61 20.51 -19.38 16.09
N SER A 62 19.17 -19.40 16.00
CA SER A 62 18.29 -18.43 16.67
C SER A 62 18.25 -18.56 18.21
N SER A 63 18.90 -19.59 18.78
CA SER A 63 18.95 -19.85 20.23
C SER A 63 20.30 -19.50 20.89
N ALA A 64 21.32 -19.09 20.14
CA ALA A 64 22.64 -18.78 20.68
C ALA A 64 23.13 -17.42 20.17
N ALA A 65 23.26 -16.45 21.07
CA ALA A 65 23.88 -15.15 20.78
C ALA A 65 25.28 -15.33 20.19
N PRO A 66 25.62 -14.76 19.01
CA PRO A 66 26.97 -14.89 18.50
C PRO A 66 27.84 -13.67 18.83
N ALA A 67 29.02 -14.03 19.31
CA ALA A 67 30.19 -13.19 19.45
C ALA A 67 30.74 -12.71 18.09
N ARG A 68 31.56 -11.66 18.20
CA ARG A 68 32.32 -10.97 17.14
C ARG A 68 33.12 -11.92 16.24
N GLY A 69 33.13 -11.65 14.93
CA GLY A 69 34.10 -12.21 13.99
C GLY A 69 33.77 -11.89 12.53
N SER A 70 34.60 -11.04 11.92
CA SER A 70 34.54 -10.60 10.52
C SER A 70 34.80 -11.70 9.49
N SER A 71 34.00 -11.76 8.42
CA SER A 71 34.50 -11.90 7.04
C SER A 71 33.38 -11.61 6.03
N MET A 72 33.50 -10.52 5.26
CA MET A 72 32.63 -10.22 4.11
C MET A 72 33.24 -10.85 2.87
N VAL A 73 32.62 -11.89 2.33
CA VAL A 73 32.87 -12.37 0.96
C VAL A 73 31.55 -12.85 0.35
N GLY A 74 31.15 -12.25 -0.78
CA GLY A 74 30.13 -12.76 -1.71
C GLY A 74 28.78 -12.04 -1.65
N HIS A 75 28.62 -10.95 -2.41
CA HIS A 75 27.38 -10.18 -2.50
C HIS A 75 26.35 -10.84 -3.43
N ASP A 76 25.34 -11.43 -2.81
CA ASP A 76 24.04 -11.77 -3.41
C ASP A 76 22.98 -10.81 -2.84
N GLY A 77 21.98 -10.42 -3.64
CA GLY A 77 20.95 -9.45 -3.23
C GLY A 77 20.13 -9.85 -2.00
N GLY A 78 20.14 -11.13 -1.61
CA GLY A 78 19.59 -11.61 -0.34
C GLY A 78 20.42 -11.19 0.88
N THR A 79 21.75 -11.15 0.75
CA THR A 79 22.67 -10.79 1.83
C THR A 79 22.63 -9.29 2.16
N VAL A 80 22.36 -8.43 1.16
CA VAL A 80 22.19 -6.98 1.37
C VAL A 80 20.88 -6.67 2.09
N ALA A 81 19.79 -7.39 1.77
CA ALA A 81 18.52 -7.24 2.48
C ALA A 81 18.61 -7.70 3.94
N ILE A 82 19.30 -8.81 4.22
CA ILE A 82 19.56 -9.30 5.59
C ILE A 82 20.49 -8.34 6.35
N ALA A 83 21.57 -7.87 5.71
CA ALA A 83 22.47 -6.90 6.32
C ALA A 83 21.76 -5.56 6.62
N LEU A 84 20.84 -5.12 5.76
CA LEU A 84 20.02 -3.94 5.99
C LEU A 84 18.99 -4.16 7.09
N ASP A 85 18.29 -5.30 7.13
CA ASP A 85 17.38 -5.61 8.24
C ASP A 85 18.12 -5.57 9.59
N GLU A 86 19.34 -6.12 9.67
CA GLU A 86 20.21 -5.99 10.85
C GLU A 86 20.70 -4.56 11.11
N LEU A 87 20.90 -3.74 10.06
CA LEU A 87 21.36 -2.35 10.14
C LEU A 87 20.25 -1.43 10.66
N PHE A 88 19.02 -1.64 10.17
CA PHE A 88 17.84 -0.96 10.65
C PHE A 88 17.45 -1.47 12.04
N ASP A 89 17.60 -2.75 12.38
CA ASP A 89 17.29 -3.27 13.72
C ASP A 89 18.17 -2.65 14.82
N ARG A 90 19.38 -2.15 14.48
CA ARG A 90 20.29 -1.43 15.40
C ARG A 90 19.89 0.01 15.74
N ALA A 91 18.90 0.62 15.07
CA ALA A 91 18.45 1.96 15.39
C ALA A 91 17.68 1.96 16.74
N ASP A 92 18.43 2.18 17.82
CA ASP A 92 18.03 2.35 19.23
C ASP A 92 16.72 1.64 19.66
N HIS A 93 16.85 0.33 19.92
CA HIS A 93 15.78 -0.55 20.41
C HIS A 93 15.04 0.02 21.64
N ALA A 94 15.69 0.86 22.45
CA ALA A 94 15.08 1.50 23.62
C ALA A 94 14.27 2.76 23.27
N ALA A 95 14.66 3.51 22.24
CA ALA A 95 13.86 4.61 21.72
C ALA A 95 12.61 4.07 21.00
N ARG A 96 12.74 2.98 20.24
CA ARG A 96 11.64 2.28 19.56
C ARG A 96 10.57 1.78 20.52
N ALA A 97 10.98 1.06 21.57
CA ALA A 97 10.03 0.55 22.56
C ALA A 97 9.25 1.68 23.25
N ARG A 98 9.94 2.77 23.62
CA ARG A 98 9.32 3.93 24.26
C ARG A 98 8.39 4.71 23.33
N PHE A 99 8.77 4.89 22.06
CA PHE A 99 7.92 5.54 21.07
C PHE A 99 6.69 4.69 20.77
N GLY A 100 6.85 3.40 20.49
CA GLY A 100 5.74 2.49 20.20
C GLY A 100 4.74 2.38 21.35
N GLU A 101 5.21 2.24 22.58
CA GLU A 101 4.34 2.24 23.76
C GLU A 101 3.60 3.58 23.93
N ALA A 102 4.30 4.71 23.82
CA ALA A 102 3.69 6.04 23.92
C ALA A 102 2.67 6.30 22.80
N LEU A 103 2.95 5.81 21.59
CA LEU A 103 2.08 5.87 20.43
C LEU A 103 0.79 5.08 20.66
N LEU A 104 0.92 3.80 21.03
CA LEU A 104 -0.23 2.93 21.27
C LEU A 104 -1.10 3.47 22.41
N ASN A 105 -0.49 3.98 23.47
CA ASN A 105 -1.20 4.66 24.56
C ASN A 105 -1.96 5.89 24.06
N LYS A 106 -1.32 6.77 23.27
CA LYS A 106 -1.98 7.97 22.73
C LYS A 106 -3.12 7.63 21.78
N ILE A 107 -2.95 6.60 20.95
CA ILE A 107 -4.02 6.11 20.08
C ILE A 107 -5.19 5.59 20.91
N ASN A 108 -4.92 4.81 21.97
CA ASN A 108 -5.94 4.28 22.87
C ASN A 108 -6.67 5.37 23.66
N GLU A 109 -5.98 6.41 24.13
CA GLU A 109 -6.59 7.59 24.76
C GLU A 109 -7.53 8.32 23.78
N ASN A 110 -7.06 8.52 22.55
CA ASN A 110 -7.80 9.22 21.50
C ASN A 110 -8.92 8.38 20.87
N ARG A 111 -9.05 7.09 21.20
CA ARG A 111 -10.24 6.28 20.86
C ARG A 111 -11.53 6.83 21.49
N SER A 112 -11.46 7.76 22.44
CA SER A 112 -12.64 8.39 23.05
C SER A 112 -12.96 9.79 22.48
N TRP A 113 -12.03 10.43 21.77
CA TRP A 113 -12.19 11.79 21.25
C TRP A 113 -12.61 11.77 19.78
N ILE A 114 -13.80 12.27 19.49
CA ILE A 114 -14.25 12.58 18.13
C ILE A 114 -13.91 14.06 17.92
N TYR A 115 -12.81 14.35 17.22
CA TYR A 115 -12.60 15.71 16.75
C TYR A 115 -13.68 16.05 15.70
N PRO A 116 -14.22 17.28 15.67
CA PRO A 116 -15.25 17.71 14.72
C PRO A 116 -14.81 17.65 13.24
N TRP A 117 -13.57 17.24 12.96
CA TRP A 117 -12.98 17.12 11.61
C TRP A 117 -12.61 15.67 11.22
N GLY A 118 -13.08 14.66 11.97
CA GLY A 118 -13.18 13.29 11.47
C GLY A 118 -11.86 12.53 11.23
N GLY A 119 -11.06 12.29 12.27
CA GLY A 119 -9.97 11.31 12.16
C GLY A 119 -9.37 10.85 13.49
N ARG A 120 -9.59 9.58 13.85
CA ARG A 120 -8.65 8.79 14.65
C ARG A 120 -7.63 8.26 13.64
N GLY A 121 -6.41 8.79 13.60
CA GLY A 121 -5.53 8.38 12.51
C GLY A 121 -4.10 8.86 12.56
N ILE A 122 -3.34 8.45 11.55
CA ILE A 122 -1.98 8.90 11.27
C ILE A 122 -2.03 9.77 10.02
N THR A 123 -1.40 10.94 10.08
CA THR A 123 -1.26 11.80 8.91
C THR A 123 0.18 11.79 8.43
N VAL A 124 0.38 11.50 7.15
CA VAL A 124 1.68 11.67 6.48
C VAL A 124 1.62 12.94 5.64
N LEU A 125 2.57 13.86 5.87
CA LEU A 125 2.81 15.01 5.02
C LEU A 125 4.16 14.85 4.34
N GLY A 126 4.18 14.61 3.03
CA GLY A 126 5.42 14.24 2.34
C GLY A 126 5.54 14.73 0.90
N ASP A 127 6.65 14.36 0.26
CA ASP A 127 7.01 14.72 -1.11
C ASP A 127 6.87 13.55 -2.11
N SER A 128 7.68 13.51 -3.17
CA SER A 128 7.66 12.48 -4.20
C SER A 128 7.89 11.07 -3.64
N ILE A 129 8.76 10.93 -2.65
CA ILE A 129 9.11 9.65 -2.02
C ILE A 129 7.87 9.07 -1.31
N SER A 130 7.10 9.93 -0.65
CA SER A 130 5.87 9.53 0.06
C SER A 130 4.65 9.48 -0.85
N HIS A 131 4.67 10.26 -1.93
CA HIS A 131 3.58 10.27 -2.90
C HIS A 131 3.45 8.90 -3.57
N MET A 132 4.52 8.41 -4.21
CA MET A 132 4.67 7.03 -4.75
C MET A 132 5.82 6.87 -5.76
N ALA A 133 6.74 7.84 -5.87
CA ALA A 133 7.73 7.87 -6.96
C ALA A 133 8.54 6.57 -7.03
N PHE A 134 8.42 5.86 -8.15
CA PHE A 134 9.14 4.62 -8.48
C PHE A 134 8.75 3.39 -7.66
N SER A 135 7.60 3.45 -6.97
CA SER A 135 6.98 2.30 -6.32
C SER A 135 6.32 1.32 -7.31
N ARG A 136 6.07 1.73 -8.56
CA ARG A 136 5.42 0.94 -9.62
C ARG A 136 3.96 0.60 -9.27
N ASP A 137 3.68 -0.57 -8.71
CA ASP A 137 2.37 -0.86 -8.11
C ASP A 137 2.31 -0.17 -6.74
N ALA A 138 1.89 1.11 -6.72
CA ALA A 138 1.92 1.93 -5.51
C ALA A 138 1.00 1.35 -4.43
N PHE A 139 -0.12 0.74 -4.82
CA PHE A 139 -1.05 0.06 -3.91
C PHE A 139 -0.35 -1.01 -3.06
N LYS A 140 0.59 -1.78 -3.62
CA LYS A 140 1.34 -2.81 -2.88
C LYS A 140 2.69 -2.32 -2.35
N ASN A 141 3.36 -1.45 -3.08
CA ASN A 141 4.79 -1.20 -2.90
C ASN A 141 5.10 0.14 -2.25
N ASN A 142 4.21 1.14 -2.33
CA ASN A 142 4.49 2.43 -1.72
C ASN A 142 4.61 2.25 -0.20
N TRP A 143 5.59 2.92 0.40
CA TRP A 143 5.93 2.73 1.82
C TRP A 143 4.76 3.11 2.73
N THR A 144 3.99 4.14 2.34
CA THR A 144 2.78 4.56 3.07
C THR A 144 1.68 3.51 2.96
N ASN A 145 1.54 2.83 1.83
CA ASN A 145 0.54 1.77 1.64
C ASN A 145 0.93 0.44 2.32
N ILE A 146 2.23 0.18 2.49
CA ILE A 146 2.73 -0.88 3.37
C ILE A 146 2.35 -0.56 4.81
N LEU A 147 2.68 0.67 5.27
CA LEU A 147 2.41 1.10 6.64
C LEU A 147 0.90 1.12 6.95
N LYS A 148 0.04 1.52 6.01
CA LYS A 148 -1.43 1.44 6.14
C LYS A 148 -1.89 0.06 6.58
N ARG A 149 -1.38 -1.00 5.94
CA ARG A 149 -1.74 -2.39 6.27
C ARG A 149 -1.20 -2.82 7.62
N CYS A 150 0.03 -2.45 7.97
CA CYS A 150 0.61 -2.69 9.29
C CYS A 150 -0.24 -2.07 10.41
N VAL A 151 -0.64 -0.81 10.22
CA VAL A 151 -1.51 -0.07 11.14
C VAL A 151 -2.92 -0.68 11.22
N ASN A 152 -3.49 -1.02 10.06
CA ASN A 152 -4.79 -1.69 9.99
C ASN A 152 -4.78 -3.03 10.73
N ALA A 153 -3.70 -3.80 10.62
CA ALA A 153 -3.52 -5.05 11.36
C ALA A 153 -3.52 -4.83 12.88
N GLU A 154 -2.78 -3.83 13.36
CA GLU A 154 -2.68 -3.50 14.78
C GLU A 154 -4.05 -3.17 15.41
N PHE A 155 -4.94 -2.56 14.62
CA PHE A 155 -6.22 -2.06 15.12
C PHE A 155 -7.44 -2.84 14.64
N ASP A 156 -7.25 -3.95 13.93
CA ASP A 156 -8.30 -4.74 13.27
C ASP A 156 -9.20 -3.90 12.34
N LYS A 157 -8.57 -2.99 11.59
CA LYS A 157 -9.22 -2.04 10.68
C LYS A 157 -8.92 -2.35 9.23
N SER A 158 -9.63 -1.70 8.32
CA SER A 158 -9.51 -1.99 6.88
C SER A 158 -9.78 -0.79 5.98
N SER A 159 -9.68 0.42 6.51
CA SER A 159 -9.83 1.65 5.73
C SER A 159 -8.54 1.99 4.95
N TYR A 160 -8.68 2.54 3.75
CA TYR A 160 -7.54 2.87 2.87
C TYR A 160 -7.01 4.29 3.08
N GLY A 161 -7.86 5.20 3.56
CA GLY A 161 -7.53 6.60 3.78
C GLY A 161 -7.45 7.41 2.48
N PHE A 162 -6.82 8.58 2.56
CA PHE A 162 -6.71 9.54 1.46
C PHE A 162 -5.85 9.04 0.29
N VAL A 163 -6.30 9.37 -0.92
CA VAL A 163 -5.63 9.18 -2.21
C VAL A 163 -5.78 10.45 -3.06
N SER A 164 -4.67 10.93 -3.63
CA SER A 164 -4.61 12.12 -4.48
C SER A 164 -5.35 11.93 -5.81
N LEU A 165 -5.92 13.00 -6.39
CA LEU A 165 -6.44 12.99 -7.77
C LEU A 165 -5.34 12.96 -8.86
N LEU A 166 -4.08 12.80 -8.47
CA LEU A 166 -2.95 12.50 -9.35
C LEU A 166 -2.58 11.00 -9.20
N PRO A 167 -3.30 10.09 -9.88
CA PRO A 167 -3.23 8.65 -9.64
C PRO A 167 -1.98 7.97 -10.22
N THR A 168 -1.19 8.70 -11.01
CA THR A 168 0.00 8.17 -11.68
C THR A 168 1.16 9.13 -11.57
N LEU A 169 2.38 8.60 -11.42
CA LEU A 169 3.61 9.38 -11.36
C LEU A 169 4.73 8.70 -12.16
N GLY A 170 5.48 9.46 -12.94
CA GLY A 170 6.55 8.93 -13.80
C GLY A 170 6.04 8.37 -15.14
N SER A 171 6.90 7.64 -15.86
CA SER A 171 6.57 7.06 -17.17
C SER A 171 7.45 5.82 -17.46
N GLY A 172 7.03 4.96 -18.38
CA GLY A 172 7.79 3.77 -18.75
C GLY A 172 8.09 2.86 -17.53
N ALA A 173 9.35 2.44 -17.38
CA ALA A 173 9.78 1.54 -16.30
C ALA A 173 9.68 2.15 -14.88
N THR A 174 9.53 3.47 -14.78
CA THR A 174 9.40 4.19 -13.50
C THR A 174 7.96 4.61 -13.18
N LEU A 175 7.01 4.28 -14.08
CA LEU A 175 5.60 4.60 -13.90
C LEU A 175 5.05 3.92 -12.64
N SER A 176 4.55 4.74 -11.73
CA SER A 176 3.83 4.33 -10.53
C SER A 176 2.34 4.60 -10.69
N LYS A 177 1.50 3.65 -10.26
CA LYS A 177 0.04 3.71 -10.35
C LYS A 177 -0.59 3.40 -9.00
N GLU A 178 -1.57 4.20 -8.64
CA GLU A 178 -2.34 4.06 -7.41
C GLU A 178 -3.61 3.21 -7.63
N ILE A 179 -4.39 2.95 -6.57
CA ILE A 179 -5.54 2.02 -6.59
C ILE A 179 -6.70 2.46 -7.49
N HIS A 180 -6.79 3.76 -7.79
CA HIS A 180 -7.82 4.33 -8.64
C HIS A 180 -7.24 4.94 -9.91
N THR A 181 -8.09 5.21 -10.89
CA THR A 181 -7.74 5.98 -12.08
C THR A 181 -8.59 7.23 -12.15
N VAL A 182 -8.04 8.32 -12.68
CA VAL A 182 -8.74 9.59 -12.86
C VAL A 182 -8.69 9.96 -14.33
N THR A 183 -9.86 10.12 -14.96
CA THR A 183 -10.01 10.64 -16.31
C THR A 183 -10.62 12.03 -16.24
N ARG A 184 -10.06 12.99 -16.98
CA ARG A 184 -10.50 14.39 -16.97
C ARG A 184 -11.20 14.72 -18.28
N THR A 185 -12.39 15.30 -18.19
CA THR A 185 -13.12 15.85 -19.33
C THR A 185 -13.30 17.34 -19.09
N GLY A 186 -12.88 18.16 -20.06
CA GLY A 186 -12.96 19.62 -19.97
C GLY A 186 -11.66 20.28 -19.51
N ALA A 187 -11.77 21.51 -18.99
CA ALA A 187 -10.66 22.41 -18.73
C ALA A 187 -10.20 22.40 -17.25
N TRP A 188 -9.64 21.27 -16.81
CA TRP A 188 -9.05 21.15 -15.47
C TRP A 188 -7.60 21.63 -15.42
N THR A 189 -7.32 22.57 -14.51
CA THR A 189 -5.98 23.07 -14.24
C THR A 189 -5.39 22.37 -13.00
N GLU A 190 -4.14 21.94 -13.09
CA GLU A 190 -3.39 21.41 -11.94
C GLU A 190 -2.73 22.54 -11.16
N LEU A 191 -2.93 22.54 -9.84
CA LEU A 191 -2.23 23.43 -8.90
C LEU A 191 -1.28 22.58 -8.05
N THR A 192 -0.02 22.99 -7.97
CA THR A 192 1.02 22.26 -7.20
C THR A 192 1.97 23.21 -6.49
N THR A 193 2.71 22.69 -5.51
CA THR A 193 3.82 23.41 -4.85
C THR A 193 3.38 24.76 -4.24
N SER A 194 3.96 25.88 -4.66
CA SER A 194 3.62 27.22 -4.16
C SER A 194 2.18 27.62 -4.48
N ASP A 195 1.65 27.21 -5.62
CA ASP A 195 0.27 27.54 -6.02
C ASP A 195 -0.77 26.76 -5.20
N CYS A 196 -0.30 25.77 -4.44
CA CYS A 196 -1.11 24.86 -3.65
C CYS A 196 -0.69 24.81 -2.16
N GLU A 197 -0.14 25.90 -1.63
CA GLU A 197 0.33 26.01 -0.24
C GLU A 197 -0.74 25.70 0.83
N TRP A 198 -2.00 25.92 0.46
CA TRP A 198 -3.21 25.74 1.26
C TRP A 198 -3.87 24.37 1.06
N SER A 199 -3.39 23.54 0.14
CA SER A 199 -3.91 22.18 -0.06
C SER A 199 -3.27 21.22 0.94
N LEU A 200 -4.08 20.35 1.54
CA LEU A 200 -3.57 19.33 2.46
C LEU A 200 -2.56 18.43 1.75
N SER A 201 -2.86 17.95 0.54
CA SER A 201 -1.96 17.12 -0.27
C SER A 201 -0.88 17.90 -1.02
N GLY A 202 -1.00 19.23 -1.12
CA GLY A 202 -0.12 20.06 -1.96
C GLY A 202 -0.39 19.91 -3.46
N PHE A 203 -1.56 19.34 -3.79
CA PHE A 203 -2.11 19.18 -5.13
C PHE A 203 -3.60 19.54 -5.12
N ALA A 204 -4.07 20.17 -6.18
CA ALA A 204 -5.50 20.33 -6.44
C ALA A 204 -5.77 20.40 -7.95
N LEU A 205 -6.96 19.96 -8.35
CA LEU A 205 -7.54 20.20 -9.66
C LEU A 205 -8.57 21.31 -9.55
N GLU A 206 -8.47 22.30 -10.42
CA GLU A 206 -9.33 23.47 -10.46
C GLU A 206 -10.08 23.55 -11.80
N SER A 207 -11.38 23.82 -11.75
CA SER A 207 -12.16 24.24 -12.93
C SER A 207 -13.28 25.19 -12.52
N SER A 208 -13.66 26.09 -13.42
CA SER A 208 -14.83 26.96 -13.31
C SER A 208 -15.86 26.74 -14.42
N THR A 209 -15.63 25.77 -15.29
CA THR A 209 -16.46 25.52 -16.47
C THR A 209 -17.53 24.48 -16.14
N THR A 210 -18.80 24.91 -16.14
CA THR A 210 -19.95 24.02 -15.94
C THR A 210 -19.92 22.87 -16.94
N GLY A 211 -20.05 21.65 -16.43
CA GLY A 211 -20.03 20.42 -17.23
C GLY A 211 -18.69 19.70 -17.27
N ASP A 212 -17.60 20.32 -16.82
CA ASP A 212 -16.31 19.64 -16.65
C ASP A 212 -16.43 18.48 -15.65
N THR A 213 -15.84 17.33 -15.96
CA THR A 213 -15.90 16.14 -15.10
C THR A 213 -14.54 15.56 -14.76
N LEU A 214 -14.45 14.98 -13.56
CA LEU A 214 -13.44 14.01 -13.16
C LEU A 214 -14.12 12.67 -12.94
N ASP A 215 -13.79 11.70 -13.78
CA ASP A 215 -14.28 10.33 -13.66
C ASP A 215 -13.21 9.51 -12.92
N VAL A 216 -13.52 9.13 -11.68
CA VAL A 216 -12.68 8.31 -10.83
C VAL A 216 -13.20 6.88 -10.83
N VAL A 217 -12.42 5.95 -11.38
CA VAL A 217 -12.73 4.51 -11.36
C VAL A 217 -11.86 3.81 -10.34
N VAL A 218 -12.49 3.05 -9.45
CA VAL A 218 -11.84 2.36 -8.34
C VAL A 218 -12.46 0.97 -8.16
N PRO A 219 -11.69 -0.05 -7.75
CA PRO A 219 -12.28 -1.31 -7.31
C PRO A 219 -13.30 -1.07 -6.18
N SER A 220 -14.37 -1.85 -6.14
CA SER A 220 -15.32 -1.86 -5.01
C SER A 220 -14.73 -2.58 -3.77
N PHE A 221 -13.64 -2.04 -3.22
CA PHE A 221 -12.89 -2.65 -2.10
C PHE A 221 -13.16 -1.99 -0.73
N GLN A 222 -13.86 -0.85 -0.74
CA GLN A 222 -14.21 -0.04 0.45
C GLN A 222 -15.68 0.31 0.36
N ARG A 223 -16.39 0.47 1.49
CA ARG A 223 -17.83 0.74 1.51
C ARG A 223 -18.21 2.18 1.29
N HIS A 224 -17.31 3.09 1.68
CA HIS A 224 -17.58 4.52 1.68
C HIS A 224 -16.41 5.28 1.09
N PHE A 225 -16.72 6.48 0.61
CA PHE A 225 -15.71 7.44 0.20
C PHE A 225 -16.05 8.85 0.65
N GLY A 226 -15.03 9.70 0.76
CA GLY A 226 -15.14 11.12 1.04
C GLY A 226 -14.39 11.92 -0.03
N VAL A 227 -15.01 12.97 -0.55
CA VAL A 227 -14.36 13.88 -1.51
C VAL A 227 -13.72 15.03 -0.75
N TRP A 228 -12.43 15.23 -1.00
CA TRP A 228 -11.66 16.31 -0.41
C TRP A 228 -11.61 17.52 -1.35
N TYR A 229 -12.07 18.67 -0.87
CA TYR A 229 -12.24 19.88 -1.66
C TYR A 229 -11.89 21.15 -0.87
N HIS A 230 -11.86 22.30 -1.52
CA HIS A 230 -11.69 23.60 -0.84
C HIS A 230 -12.96 24.41 -0.85
N SER A 231 -13.22 25.12 0.25
CA SER A 231 -14.17 26.24 0.25
C SER A 231 -13.44 27.57 0.25
N PHE A 232 -14.02 28.56 -0.42
CA PHE A 232 -13.52 29.94 -0.46
C PHE A 232 -14.66 30.89 -0.84
N ALA A 233 -14.54 32.16 -0.48
CA ALA A 233 -15.57 33.15 -0.80
C ALA A 233 -15.75 33.28 -2.32
N GLY A 234 -17.00 33.17 -2.79
CA GLY A 234 -17.30 33.15 -4.22
C GLY A 234 -17.02 31.79 -4.89
N GLY A 235 -17.01 30.72 -4.08
CA GLY A 235 -16.88 29.36 -4.57
C GLY A 235 -18.05 28.93 -5.45
N GLY A 236 -17.84 27.85 -6.19
CA GLY A 236 -18.82 27.21 -7.04
C GLY A 236 -19.58 26.07 -6.37
N THR A 237 -20.22 25.25 -7.18
CA THR A 237 -20.91 24.02 -6.79
C THR A 237 -20.46 22.88 -7.69
N PHE A 238 -20.31 21.68 -7.13
CA PHE A 238 -20.10 20.46 -7.90
C PHE A 238 -21.07 19.36 -7.49
N GLU A 239 -21.37 18.47 -8.43
CA GLU A 239 -22.22 17.30 -8.28
C GLU A 239 -21.33 16.05 -8.16
N ILE A 240 -21.75 15.11 -7.32
CA ILE A 240 -21.09 13.81 -7.13
C ILE A 240 -22.07 12.74 -7.59
N TYR A 241 -21.65 11.93 -8.56
CA TYR A 241 -22.39 10.75 -9.01
C TYR A 241 -21.63 9.48 -8.67
N VAL A 242 -22.35 8.43 -8.33
CA VAL A 242 -21.84 7.06 -8.18
C VAL A 242 -22.57 6.19 -9.18
N ASN A 243 -21.83 5.60 -10.12
CA ASN A 243 -22.37 4.83 -11.23
C ASN A 243 -23.50 5.57 -11.96
N ASP A 244 -23.24 6.84 -12.29
CA ASP A 244 -24.15 7.78 -12.96
C ASP A 244 -25.41 8.17 -12.17
N VAL A 245 -25.53 7.77 -10.89
CA VAL A 245 -26.59 8.20 -9.98
C VAL A 245 -26.10 9.34 -9.09
N LEU A 246 -26.79 10.49 -9.14
CA LEU A 246 -26.48 11.65 -8.31
C LEU A 246 -26.60 11.29 -6.82
N GLN A 247 -25.50 11.45 -6.08
CA GLN A 247 -25.43 11.21 -4.64
C GLN A 247 -25.51 12.52 -3.85
N ALA A 248 -24.83 13.56 -4.31
CA ALA A 248 -24.74 14.82 -3.60
C ALA A 248 -24.46 16.00 -4.53
N THR A 249 -24.88 17.18 -4.08
CA THR A 249 -24.50 18.47 -4.65
C THR A 249 -23.83 19.28 -3.56
N VAL A 250 -22.60 19.74 -3.80
CA VAL A 250 -21.72 20.32 -2.80
C VAL A 250 -21.41 21.75 -3.16
N SER A 251 -21.71 22.67 -2.24
CA SER A 251 -21.24 24.05 -2.34
C SER A 251 -19.80 24.15 -1.85
N THR A 252 -18.98 24.85 -2.63
CA THR A 252 -17.63 25.27 -2.26
C THR A 252 -17.57 26.73 -1.82
N ASP A 253 -18.73 27.38 -1.68
CA ASP A 253 -18.78 28.74 -1.15
C ASP A 253 -18.44 28.73 0.36
N GLY A 254 -17.51 29.59 0.74
CA GLY A 254 -17.04 29.74 2.12
C GLY A 254 -17.51 31.06 2.75
N THR A 255 -17.32 31.20 4.06
CA THR A 255 -17.67 32.43 4.79
C THR A 255 -17.00 33.66 4.17
N ALA A 256 -17.78 34.73 3.98
CA ALA A 256 -17.29 36.01 3.48
C ALA A 256 -16.11 36.53 4.32
N GLY A 257 -14.99 36.86 3.68
CA GLY A 257 -13.75 37.30 4.33
C GLY A 257 -12.74 36.18 4.63
N SER A 258 -13.12 34.91 4.49
CA SER A 258 -12.16 33.79 4.46
C SER A 258 -11.55 33.69 3.05
N THR A 259 -10.22 33.82 2.95
CA THR A 259 -9.51 33.76 1.67
C THR A 259 -9.45 32.34 1.10
N ARG A 260 -9.53 31.29 1.95
CA ARG A 260 -9.70 29.85 1.68
C ARG A 260 -9.85 29.10 3.01
N THR A 261 -10.55 27.96 3.00
CA THR A 261 -10.44 26.93 4.05
C THR A 261 -9.66 25.73 3.47
N SER A 262 -8.59 25.32 4.14
CA SER A 262 -7.67 24.27 3.67
C SER A 262 -8.28 22.88 3.79
N GLY A 263 -8.88 22.32 2.74
CA GLY A 263 -9.33 20.91 2.74
C GLY A 263 -10.53 20.66 3.66
N LEU A 264 -11.71 20.58 3.06
CA LEU A 264 -12.91 20.00 3.62
C LEU A 264 -13.07 18.59 3.06
N ASN A 265 -13.60 17.67 3.87
CA ASN A 265 -14.05 16.37 3.41
C ASN A 265 -15.57 16.34 3.54
N LEU A 266 -16.28 16.08 2.44
CA LEU A 266 -17.74 15.99 2.48
C LEU A 266 -18.24 14.86 3.39
N GLY A 267 -17.38 13.89 3.72
CA GLY A 267 -17.73 12.76 4.56
C GLY A 267 -18.66 11.76 3.85
N ARG A 268 -18.40 10.48 4.14
CA ARG A 268 -19.19 9.26 3.90
C ARG A 268 -20.35 9.34 2.89
N LEU A 269 -20.02 9.19 1.61
CA LEU A 269 -20.95 8.70 0.58
C LEU A 269 -20.74 7.20 0.35
N ASP A 270 -21.79 6.49 -0.03
CA ASP A 270 -21.70 5.05 -0.31
C ASP A 270 -20.95 4.78 -1.62
N LEU A 271 -19.93 3.94 -1.54
CA LEU A 271 -19.19 3.43 -2.68
C LEU A 271 -19.88 2.15 -3.16
N LEU A 272 -20.82 2.27 -4.10
CA LEU A 272 -21.62 1.13 -4.56
C LEU A 272 -20.98 0.45 -5.76
N ASP A 273 -20.95 -0.89 -5.76
CA ASP A 273 -20.49 -1.68 -6.90
C ASP A 273 -21.44 -1.51 -8.10
N ASN A 274 -20.87 -1.36 -9.30
CA ASN A 274 -21.64 -1.29 -10.54
C ASN A 274 -22.12 -2.67 -11.05
N GLY A 275 -22.03 -3.69 -10.20
CA GLY A 275 -22.28 -5.08 -10.51
C GLY A 275 -21.08 -5.81 -11.12
N LYS A 276 -19.93 -5.17 -11.34
CA LYS A 276 -18.77 -5.77 -12.02
C LYS A 276 -17.49 -5.79 -11.18
N GLY A 277 -17.54 -5.48 -9.89
CA GLY A 277 -16.35 -5.41 -9.03
C GLY A 277 -15.65 -4.05 -9.06
N ALA A 278 -16.29 -3.03 -9.62
CA ALA A 278 -15.77 -1.68 -9.71
C ALA A 278 -16.85 -0.64 -9.41
N CYS A 279 -16.43 0.56 -9.07
CA CYS A 279 -17.26 1.72 -8.88
C CYS A 279 -16.71 2.88 -9.71
N LYS A 280 -17.61 3.70 -10.28
CA LYS A 280 -17.29 4.96 -10.93
C LYS A 280 -17.85 6.12 -10.10
N ILE A 281 -16.98 7.00 -9.64
CA ILE A 281 -17.34 8.27 -9.01
C ILE A 281 -17.13 9.37 -10.05
N THR A 282 -18.16 10.13 -10.39
CA THR A 282 -18.05 11.30 -11.28
C THR A 282 -18.20 12.57 -10.46
N LEU A 283 -17.18 13.43 -10.48
CA LEU A 283 -17.21 14.77 -9.88
C LEU A 283 -17.42 15.77 -11.01
N LYS A 284 -18.55 16.47 -11.03
CA LYS A 284 -18.95 17.34 -12.14
C LYS A 284 -19.15 18.78 -11.66
N VAL A 285 -18.52 19.74 -12.34
CA VAL A 285 -18.73 21.16 -12.04
C VAL A 285 -20.14 21.57 -12.46
N ALA A 286 -20.94 22.05 -11.50
CA ALA A 286 -22.28 22.55 -11.76
C ALA A 286 -22.26 24.07 -12.01
N SER A 287 -21.48 24.81 -11.23
CA SER A 287 -21.35 26.26 -11.38
C SER A 287 -20.10 26.78 -10.66
N GLY A 288 -19.63 27.97 -11.02
CA GLY A 288 -18.55 28.68 -10.31
C GLY A 288 -17.22 27.91 -10.22
N LEU A 289 -16.29 28.41 -9.41
CA LEU A 289 -14.96 27.81 -9.26
C LEU A 289 -14.99 26.63 -8.28
N VAL A 290 -14.47 25.49 -8.69
CA VAL A 290 -14.38 24.25 -7.89
C VAL A 290 -12.93 23.81 -7.82
N ARG A 291 -12.48 23.41 -6.61
CA ARG A 291 -11.13 22.89 -6.34
C ARG A 291 -11.19 21.57 -5.58
N LEU A 292 -10.63 20.52 -6.16
CA LEU A 292 -10.69 19.15 -5.65
C LEU A 292 -9.28 18.60 -5.42
N MET A 293 -9.03 17.95 -4.29
CA MET A 293 -7.70 17.45 -3.91
C MET A 293 -7.54 15.93 -4.14
N GLY A 294 -8.54 15.15 -3.74
CA GLY A 294 -8.40 13.72 -3.52
C GLY A 294 -9.67 13.07 -3.01
N ILE A 295 -9.60 11.77 -2.78
CA ILE A 295 -10.69 10.95 -2.25
C ILE A 295 -10.15 10.13 -1.07
N SER A 296 -10.85 10.10 0.06
CA SER A 296 -10.62 9.07 1.09
C SER A 296 -11.52 7.87 0.86
N TYR A 297 -11.01 6.67 1.10
CA TYR A 297 -11.80 5.44 1.04
C TYR A 297 -11.79 4.73 2.40
N GLU A 298 -12.97 4.39 2.89
CA GLU A 298 -13.22 3.97 4.27
C GLU A 298 -14.22 2.81 4.32
N ASN A 299 -14.03 1.90 5.28
CA ASN A 299 -14.90 0.74 5.44
C ASN A 299 -15.98 0.93 6.53
N ALA A 300 -15.70 1.77 7.53
CA ALA A 300 -16.61 2.06 8.63
C ALA A 300 -16.51 3.53 9.07
N GLU A 301 -17.55 4.02 9.73
CA GLU A 301 -17.58 5.38 10.26
C GLU A 301 -16.51 5.60 11.34
N TYR A 302 -15.74 6.67 11.21
CA TYR A 302 -14.64 7.03 12.13
C TYR A 302 -13.61 5.92 12.33
N ASP A 303 -13.43 5.08 11.30
CA ASP A 303 -12.43 4.02 11.35
C ASP A 303 -11.02 4.61 11.48
N PHE A 304 -10.11 3.87 12.11
CA PHE A 304 -8.74 4.33 12.19
C PHE A 304 -8.13 4.35 10.79
N GLN A 305 -7.53 5.47 10.38
CA GLN A 305 -6.96 5.60 9.04
C GLN A 305 -5.57 6.23 9.03
N LEU A 306 -4.76 5.82 8.07
CA LEU A 306 -3.54 6.52 7.71
C LEU A 306 -3.79 7.28 6.40
N SER A 307 -3.75 8.61 6.47
CA SER A 307 -3.95 9.49 5.33
C SER A 307 -2.62 10.02 4.80
N ASN A 308 -2.36 9.77 3.52
CA ASN A 308 -1.11 10.16 2.86
C ASN A 308 -1.27 11.45 2.04
N PHE A 309 -1.04 12.61 2.67
CA PHE A 309 -1.10 13.92 2.02
C PHE A 309 0.25 14.31 1.41
N SER A 310 0.75 13.48 0.50
CA SER A 310 2.04 13.67 -0.16
C SER A 310 1.90 14.02 -1.63
N GLN A 311 2.82 14.83 -2.15
CA GLN A 311 2.85 15.24 -3.56
C GLN A 311 4.29 15.38 -4.08
N SER A 312 4.51 14.93 -5.31
CA SER A 312 5.81 15.05 -5.96
C SER A 312 6.27 16.51 -6.07
N GLY A 313 7.54 16.78 -5.75
CA GLY A 313 8.12 18.13 -5.77
C GLY A 313 7.68 19.05 -4.62
N ARG A 314 6.81 18.59 -3.71
CA ARG A 314 6.37 19.39 -2.57
C ARG A 314 7.54 19.76 -1.65
N ARG A 315 7.45 20.96 -1.09
CA ARG A 315 8.45 21.56 -0.20
C ARG A 315 7.78 22.05 1.08
N LEU A 316 8.47 21.90 2.21
CA LEU A 316 7.99 22.34 3.52
C LEU A 316 7.82 23.87 3.57
N ARG A 317 8.71 24.63 2.91
CA ARG A 317 8.62 26.10 2.86
C ARG A 317 7.23 26.61 2.47
N TRP A 318 6.59 25.94 1.52
CA TRP A 318 5.31 26.36 0.96
C TRP A 318 4.11 25.79 1.71
N VAL A 319 4.27 25.07 2.82
CA VAL A 319 3.11 24.59 3.56
C VAL A 319 2.57 25.72 4.42
N SER A 320 1.27 26.02 4.30
CA SER A 320 0.62 27.04 5.12
C SER A 320 0.46 26.58 6.57
N GLN A 321 0.34 27.55 7.49
CA GLN A 321 0.09 27.25 8.91
C GLN A 321 -1.24 26.50 9.09
N GLU A 322 -2.28 26.85 8.31
CA GLU A 322 -3.59 26.20 8.40
C GLU A 322 -3.51 24.70 8.01
N VAL A 323 -2.74 24.37 6.97
CA VAL A 323 -2.51 22.97 6.58
C VAL A 323 -1.79 22.21 7.70
N ILE A 324 -0.73 22.79 8.28
CA ILE A 324 -0.02 22.20 9.42
C ILE A 324 -0.97 21.97 10.59
N GLN A 325 -1.78 22.98 10.94
CA GLN A 325 -2.78 22.88 12.00
C GLN A 325 -3.75 21.73 11.76
N LYS A 326 -4.32 21.62 10.56
CA LYS A 326 -5.27 20.55 10.24
C LYS A 326 -4.62 19.18 10.26
N CYS A 327 -3.45 19.02 9.65
CA CYS A 327 -2.75 17.75 9.59
C CYS A 327 -2.31 17.26 10.97
N VAL A 328 -1.78 18.16 11.81
CA VAL A 328 -1.30 17.82 13.16
C VAL A 328 -2.50 17.55 14.08
N ARG A 329 -3.44 18.50 14.21
CA ARG A 329 -4.62 18.37 15.10
C ARG A 329 -5.54 17.21 14.74
N GLY A 330 -5.63 16.88 13.45
CA GLY A 330 -6.43 15.76 12.95
C GLY A 330 -5.76 14.38 13.11
N SER A 331 -4.63 14.29 13.82
CA SER A 331 -3.86 13.06 13.91
C SER A 331 -3.51 12.69 15.35
N THR A 332 -3.42 11.38 15.60
CA THR A 332 -2.78 10.83 16.80
C THR A 332 -1.26 10.83 16.67
N THR A 333 -0.78 10.72 15.42
CA THR A 333 0.62 10.83 15.03
C THR A 333 0.73 11.53 13.71
N PHE A 334 1.63 12.50 13.67
CA PHE A 334 1.97 13.25 12.49
C PHE A 334 3.35 12.80 11.99
N ILE A 335 3.37 12.26 10.78
CA ILE A 335 4.59 11.86 10.09
C ILE A 335 4.99 13.00 9.16
N LEU A 336 6.08 13.69 9.51
CA LEU A 336 6.70 14.70 8.65
C LEU A 336 7.72 14.01 7.74
N ALA A 337 7.42 13.95 6.45
CA ALA A 337 8.27 13.33 5.42
C ALA A 337 8.58 14.33 4.28
N LEU A 338 8.76 15.59 4.65
CA LEU A 338 9.20 16.68 3.78
C LEU A 338 10.61 17.14 4.16
N GLY A 339 11.31 17.75 3.21
CA GLY A 339 12.64 18.34 3.41
C GLY A 339 13.60 18.02 2.27
N TYR A 340 13.44 16.89 1.56
CA TYR A 340 14.33 16.52 0.47
C TYR A 340 14.40 17.61 -0.62
N ASN A 341 13.24 18.12 -1.05
CA ASN A 341 13.14 19.17 -2.05
C ASN A 341 13.51 20.58 -1.51
N ASP A 342 13.56 20.77 -0.19
CA ASP A 342 13.96 22.03 0.44
C ASP A 342 15.48 22.15 0.57
N ASN A 343 16.19 21.01 0.68
CA ASN A 343 17.59 20.92 1.08
C ASN A 343 18.54 21.89 0.37
N ALA A 344 18.56 21.88 -0.97
CA ALA A 344 19.48 22.73 -1.72
C ALA A 344 19.19 24.23 -1.52
N SER A 345 17.91 24.62 -1.47
CA SER A 345 17.51 26.02 -1.29
C SER A 345 17.74 26.49 0.15
N ALA A 346 17.48 25.63 1.14
CA ALA A 346 17.73 25.90 2.54
C ALA A 346 19.22 26.09 2.86
N GLU A 347 20.13 25.43 2.14
CA GLU A 347 21.57 25.67 2.28
C GLU A 347 22.04 26.97 1.63
N ALA A 348 21.41 27.39 0.53
CA ALA A 348 21.87 28.51 -0.29
C ALA A 348 21.28 29.87 0.11
N ASP A 349 20.08 29.89 0.69
CA ASP A 349 19.31 31.10 0.93
C ASP A 349 18.80 31.16 2.39
N PRO A 350 19.34 32.09 3.21
CA PRO A 350 18.91 32.28 4.60
C PRO A 350 17.42 32.64 4.76
N ASP A 351 16.84 33.43 3.84
CA ASP A 351 15.42 33.79 3.88
C ASP A 351 14.56 32.60 3.45
N TYR A 352 15.08 31.75 2.56
CA TYR A 352 14.48 30.47 2.24
C TYR A 352 14.34 29.62 3.51
N PHE A 353 15.47 29.45 4.20
CA PHE A 353 15.62 28.61 5.38
C PHE A 353 14.82 29.13 6.57
N ALA A 354 14.79 30.45 6.80
CA ALA A 354 14.01 31.06 7.86
C ALA A 354 12.51 30.71 7.76
N ALA A 355 11.95 30.65 6.56
CA ALA A 355 10.56 30.23 6.42
C ALA A 355 10.36 28.72 6.65
N VAL A 356 11.36 27.88 6.31
CA VAL A 356 11.32 26.45 6.66
C VAL A 356 11.33 26.28 8.19
N GLN A 357 12.20 27.02 8.89
CA GLN A 357 12.23 27.05 10.36
C GLN A 357 10.89 27.48 10.94
N GLN A 358 10.26 28.50 10.37
CA GLN A 358 8.92 28.94 10.78
C GLN A 358 7.86 27.82 10.66
N ARG A 359 7.89 27.00 9.61
CA ARG A 359 6.95 25.86 9.49
C ARG A 359 7.23 24.79 10.53
N ILE A 360 8.50 24.51 10.82
CA ILE A 360 8.90 23.60 11.89
C ILE A 360 8.41 24.11 13.25
N ASP A 361 8.51 25.40 13.51
CA ASP A 361 8.01 26.01 14.76
C ASP A 361 6.50 25.86 14.89
N TRP A 362 5.74 26.03 13.81
CA TRP A 362 4.30 25.74 13.80
C TRP A 362 4.00 24.27 14.11
N ILE A 363 4.75 23.33 13.52
CA ILE A 363 4.58 21.89 13.79
C ILE A 363 4.86 21.58 15.26
N ILE A 364 5.97 22.08 15.82
CA ILE A 364 6.33 21.89 17.23
C ILE A 364 5.24 22.46 18.15
N ALA A 365 4.77 23.68 17.86
CA ALA A 365 3.76 24.34 18.67
C ALA A 365 2.43 23.56 18.68
N GLU A 366 1.95 23.15 17.51
CA GLU A 366 0.70 22.38 17.39
C GLU A 366 0.85 21.00 18.03
N ALA A 367 1.94 20.28 17.75
CA ALA A 367 2.14 18.94 18.29
C ALA A 367 2.27 18.93 19.82
N THR A 368 2.98 19.92 20.38
CA THR A 368 3.09 20.09 21.84
C THR A 368 1.74 20.43 22.47
N THR A 369 1.00 21.36 21.86
CA THR A 369 -0.30 21.83 22.39
C THR A 369 -1.34 20.71 22.44
N TYR A 370 -1.40 19.87 21.41
CA TYR A 370 -2.40 18.81 21.30
C TYR A 370 -1.87 17.42 21.71
N GLY A 371 -0.60 17.35 22.16
CA GLY A 371 0.05 16.11 22.56
C GLY A 371 0.20 15.09 21.43
N VAL A 372 0.30 15.56 20.18
CA VAL A 372 0.47 14.72 18.98
C VAL A 372 1.91 14.26 18.90
N LYS A 373 2.13 12.97 18.62
CA LYS A 373 3.47 12.42 18.45
C LYS A 373 4.00 12.72 17.05
N LEU A 374 5.26 13.13 16.97
CA LEU A 374 5.92 13.35 15.69
C LEU A 374 6.77 12.13 15.33
N LEU A 375 6.70 11.73 14.07
CA LEU A 375 7.72 10.90 13.44
C LEU A 375 8.29 11.68 12.26
N VAL A 376 9.50 12.19 12.41
CA VAL A 376 10.16 12.98 11.37
C VAL A 376 11.07 12.07 10.56
N LEU A 377 10.74 11.89 9.28
CA LEU A 377 11.49 11.09 8.33
C LEU A 377 12.43 12.01 7.54
N ASP A 378 13.73 11.93 7.83
CA ASP A 378 14.74 12.66 7.09
C ASP A 378 15.25 11.82 5.91
N PHE A 379 14.71 12.16 4.75
CA PHE A 379 15.10 11.62 3.46
C PHE A 379 16.21 12.44 2.79
N VAL A 380 16.96 13.29 3.49
CA VAL A 380 18.16 13.94 2.93
C VAL A 380 19.35 12.97 3.00
N TRP A 381 19.28 11.90 2.20
CA TRP A 381 20.15 10.71 2.32
C TRP A 381 21.64 10.98 2.03
N THR A 382 21.94 11.95 1.17
CA THR A 382 23.30 12.21 0.64
C THR A 382 24.02 13.34 1.36
N ARG A 383 23.47 13.84 2.48
CA ARG A 383 24.02 14.98 3.23
C ARG A 383 24.31 14.65 4.69
N ALA A 384 25.29 15.36 5.24
CA ALA A 384 25.67 15.26 6.65
C ALA A 384 24.60 15.85 7.56
N GLN A 385 24.45 15.29 8.77
CA GLN A 385 23.52 15.79 9.79
C GLN A 385 23.84 17.22 10.23
N THR A 386 25.11 17.58 10.18
CA THR A 386 25.61 18.89 10.58
C THR A 386 25.15 20.01 9.65
N ARG A 387 24.46 19.69 8.55
CA ARG A 387 23.82 20.67 7.67
C ARG A 387 22.58 21.26 8.34
N ALA A 388 22.26 22.48 7.91
CA ALA A 388 21.22 23.30 8.51
C ALA A 388 19.84 22.60 8.51
N LEU A 389 19.40 22.08 7.36
CA LEU A 389 18.09 21.44 7.25
C LEU A 389 17.95 20.14 8.07
N PRO A 390 18.85 19.14 7.98
CA PRO A 390 18.80 17.96 8.85
C PRO A 390 18.80 18.31 10.35
N THR A 391 19.56 19.33 10.75
CA THR A 391 19.57 19.82 12.14
C THR A 391 18.20 20.35 12.57
N GLU A 392 17.52 21.12 11.72
CA GLU A 392 16.18 21.63 12.01
C GLU A 392 15.11 20.53 12.00
N LEU A 393 15.20 19.56 11.09
CA LEU A 393 14.31 18.39 11.09
C LEU A 393 14.47 17.57 12.37
N LYS A 394 15.70 17.39 12.85
CA LYS A 394 15.96 16.76 14.15
C LYS A 394 15.38 17.58 15.31
N ARG A 395 15.55 18.91 15.30
CA ARG A 395 14.96 19.82 16.30
C ARG A 395 13.43 19.66 16.36
N CYS A 396 12.77 19.49 15.21
CA CYS A 396 11.33 19.28 15.13
C CYS A 396 10.87 18.11 16.02
N ALA A 397 11.54 16.95 15.92
CA ALA A 397 11.21 15.79 16.75
C ALA A 397 11.66 15.98 18.21
N ASP A 398 12.90 16.44 18.44
CA ASP A 398 13.48 16.54 19.78
C ASP A 398 12.70 17.51 20.69
N ALA A 399 12.08 18.54 20.12
CA ALA A 399 11.29 19.52 20.85
C ALA A 399 9.94 18.98 21.37
N VAL A 400 9.45 17.86 20.84
CA VAL A 400 8.13 17.30 21.18
C VAL A 400 8.30 15.98 21.95
N PRO A 401 7.95 15.90 23.25
CA PRO A 401 8.19 14.73 24.08
C PRO A 401 7.60 13.42 23.52
N GLY A 402 8.44 12.39 23.45
CA GLY A 402 8.06 11.07 22.94
C GLY A 402 7.88 11.03 21.42
N SER A 403 8.47 11.96 20.69
CA SER A 403 8.59 11.94 19.23
C SER A 403 9.91 11.32 18.78
N THR A 404 9.96 10.90 17.51
CA THR A 404 11.13 10.23 16.94
C THR A 404 11.60 10.90 15.66
N TYR A 405 12.91 10.99 15.48
CA TYR A 405 13.56 11.42 14.24
C TYR A 405 14.30 10.23 13.63
N LEU A 406 14.03 9.93 12.36
CA LEU A 406 14.67 8.87 11.59
C LEU A 406 15.50 9.47 10.48
N ARG A 407 16.83 9.40 10.63
CA ARG A 407 17.79 9.82 9.61
C ARG A 407 18.12 8.65 8.71
N PHE A 408 17.40 8.53 7.59
CA PHE A 408 17.57 7.35 6.77
C PHE A 408 18.97 7.25 6.12
N GLY A 409 19.62 8.39 5.86
CA GLY A 409 20.97 8.43 5.31
C GLY A 409 22.01 7.65 6.15
N ASP A 410 21.81 7.58 7.47
CA ASP A 410 22.73 6.89 8.38
C ASP A 410 22.64 5.37 8.29
N TYR A 411 21.56 4.84 7.73
CA TYR A 411 21.37 3.41 7.57
C TYR A 411 21.90 2.87 6.23
N LEU A 412 22.36 3.75 5.34
CA LEU A 412 22.80 3.36 4.00
C LEU A 412 24.25 2.87 3.95
N LYS A 413 25.06 3.22 4.94
CA LYS A 413 26.46 2.82 5.07
C LYS A 413 26.83 2.59 6.54
N THR A 414 27.52 1.49 6.82
CA THR A 414 27.92 1.09 8.18
C THR A 414 29.20 1.76 8.68
N ASP A 415 30.01 2.32 7.78
CA ASP A 415 31.28 2.98 8.07
C ASP A 415 31.12 4.46 8.47
N GLY A 416 29.88 4.95 8.50
CA GLY A 416 29.56 6.35 8.80
C GLY A 416 29.82 7.32 7.64
N ALA A 417 30.26 6.83 6.47
CA ALA A 417 30.41 7.66 5.29
C ALA A 417 29.03 8.00 4.68
N LEU A 418 28.95 9.13 3.97
CA LEU A 418 27.73 9.48 3.24
C LEU A 418 27.56 8.59 2.01
N ALA A 419 26.32 8.19 1.75
CA ALA A 419 25.93 7.61 0.47
C ALA A 419 25.91 8.68 -0.63
N ASP A 420 26.34 8.31 -1.82
CA ASP A 420 26.17 9.12 -3.03
C ASP A 420 25.19 8.45 -3.99
N GLY A 421 24.81 9.14 -5.07
CA GLY A 421 23.85 8.61 -6.03
C GLY A 421 24.26 7.28 -6.68
N SER A 422 25.56 7.05 -6.89
CA SER A 422 26.04 5.78 -7.48
C SER A 422 25.94 4.64 -6.48
N TRP A 423 26.24 4.89 -5.20
CA TRP A 423 26.02 3.93 -4.13
C TRP A 423 24.56 3.51 -4.06
N LEU A 424 23.64 4.47 -4.09
CA LEU A 424 22.19 4.24 -4.01
C LEU A 424 21.65 3.35 -5.15
N THR A 425 22.07 3.64 -6.39
CA THR A 425 21.51 3.01 -7.60
C THR A 425 22.27 1.76 -8.04
N ASN A 426 23.61 1.74 -7.95
CA ASN A 426 24.43 0.68 -8.52
C ASN A 426 24.85 -0.37 -7.49
N GLU A 427 25.23 0.08 -6.28
CA GLU A 427 25.79 -0.77 -5.23
C GLU A 427 24.69 -1.44 -4.40
N ILE A 428 23.85 -0.65 -3.72
CA ILE A 428 22.76 -1.21 -2.88
C ILE A 428 21.47 -1.44 -3.66
N ARG A 429 21.31 -0.79 -4.83
CA ARG A 429 20.17 -0.96 -5.76
C ARG A 429 18.81 -0.80 -5.11
N LEU A 430 18.71 0.11 -4.13
CA LEU A 430 17.44 0.44 -3.47
C LEU A 430 16.73 1.63 -4.12
N TYR A 431 17.35 2.26 -5.11
CA TYR A 431 16.88 3.47 -5.76
C TYR A 431 16.93 3.32 -7.28
N ASP A 432 15.96 3.90 -7.98
CA ASP A 432 15.97 3.99 -9.44
C ASP A 432 16.75 5.24 -9.92
N ASP A 433 16.90 6.26 -9.07
CA ASP A 433 17.81 7.40 -9.29
C ASP A 433 18.52 7.83 -7.99
N ALA A 434 19.20 8.99 -7.97
CA ALA A 434 19.91 9.46 -6.78
C ALA A 434 18.99 10.03 -5.67
N ALA A 435 17.67 9.93 -5.82
CA ALA A 435 16.68 10.60 -4.98
C ALA A 435 15.55 9.66 -4.50
N HIS A 436 15.05 8.82 -5.40
CA HIS A 436 13.77 8.14 -5.29
C HIS A 436 13.98 6.63 -5.13
N PRO A 437 13.48 6.02 -4.05
CA PRO A 437 13.59 4.60 -3.81
C PRO A 437 12.81 3.81 -4.85
N ASN A 438 13.33 2.65 -5.25
CA ASN A 438 12.56 1.69 -6.04
C ASN A 438 11.67 0.83 -5.12
N VAL A 439 11.05 -0.22 -5.67
CA VAL A 439 10.18 -1.15 -4.92
C VAL A 439 10.83 -1.70 -3.64
N LEU A 440 12.13 -2.01 -3.67
CA LEU A 440 12.85 -2.51 -2.50
C LEU A 440 13.15 -1.39 -1.51
N GLY A 441 13.54 -0.20 -1.98
CA GLY A 441 13.73 0.96 -1.11
C GLY A 441 12.45 1.35 -0.36
N HIS A 442 11.31 1.37 -1.04
CA HIS A 442 10.01 1.63 -0.39
C HIS A 442 9.65 0.55 0.65
N LYS A 443 9.95 -0.72 0.37
CA LYS A 443 9.80 -1.81 1.34
C LYS A 443 10.59 -1.49 2.61
N VAL A 444 11.89 -1.19 2.46
CA VAL A 444 12.78 -0.88 3.59
C VAL A 444 12.27 0.30 4.41
N ILE A 445 11.81 1.37 3.77
CA ILE A 445 11.22 2.53 4.46
C ILE A 445 9.98 2.12 5.25
N GLY A 446 9.03 1.43 4.61
CA GLY A 446 7.76 1.04 5.24
C GLY A 446 7.96 0.13 6.45
N GLU A 447 8.85 -0.86 6.32
CA GLU A 447 9.17 -1.80 7.41
C GLU A 447 9.92 -1.10 8.56
N THR A 448 10.88 -0.21 8.24
CA THR A 448 11.61 0.58 9.25
C THR A 448 10.64 1.45 10.06
N VAL A 449 9.72 2.14 9.37
CA VAL A 449 8.72 2.97 10.05
C VAL A 449 7.80 2.11 10.92
N ALA A 450 7.29 0.98 10.41
CA ALA A 450 6.42 0.10 11.17
C ALA A 450 7.12 -0.48 12.43
N LYS A 451 8.39 -0.87 12.31
CA LYS A 451 9.22 -1.32 13.44
C LYS A 451 9.42 -0.21 14.48
N VAL A 452 9.71 1.02 14.04
CA VAL A 452 9.89 2.17 14.94
C VAL A 452 8.60 2.52 15.68
N MET A 453 7.46 2.39 15.00
CA MET A 453 6.13 2.57 15.60
C MET A 453 5.75 1.43 16.55
N GLY A 454 6.53 0.34 16.62
CA GLY A 454 6.26 -0.80 17.51
C GLY A 454 5.05 -1.64 17.10
N LEU A 455 4.71 -1.65 15.81
CA LEU A 455 3.54 -2.40 15.30
C LEU A 455 3.80 -3.91 15.32
N SER A 456 2.77 -4.69 15.67
CA SER A 456 2.81 -6.16 15.68
C SER A 456 3.09 -6.75 14.29
N VAL A 457 2.55 -6.11 13.25
CA VAL A 457 2.87 -6.38 11.86
C VAL A 457 3.80 -5.28 11.37
N ASN A 458 5.02 -5.66 11.03
CA ASN A 458 6.07 -4.71 10.67
C ASN A 458 6.88 -5.11 9.43
N SER A 459 6.43 -6.14 8.69
CA SER A 459 6.98 -6.52 7.40
C SER A 459 5.94 -6.35 6.29
N LYS A 460 6.40 -5.95 5.09
CA LYS A 460 5.58 -5.88 3.88
C LYS A 460 4.97 -7.23 3.55
N ARG A 461 5.72 -8.31 3.76
CA ARG A 461 5.25 -9.68 3.50
C ARG A 461 4.05 -9.99 4.39
N ALA A 462 4.16 -9.84 5.71
CA ALA A 462 3.04 -10.09 6.61
C ALA A 462 1.84 -9.16 6.32
N ALA A 463 2.12 -7.88 6.02
CA ALA A 463 1.09 -6.91 5.66
C ALA A 463 0.28 -7.33 4.43
N LEU A 464 0.94 -7.77 3.34
CA LEU A 464 0.27 -8.21 2.11
C LEU A 464 -0.29 -9.64 2.19
N ASP A 465 0.38 -10.53 2.90
CA ASP A 465 -0.03 -11.93 2.95
C ASP A 465 -1.21 -12.12 3.92
N MET A 466 -1.35 -11.32 4.98
CA MET A 466 -2.33 -11.57 6.05
C MET A 466 -3.32 -10.42 6.29
N HIS A 467 -2.97 -9.20 5.90
CA HIS A 467 -3.72 -7.97 6.23
C HIS A 467 -4.03 -7.11 5.01
N ASP A 468 -4.06 -7.72 3.82
CA ASP A 468 -4.48 -7.03 2.59
C ASP A 468 -6.00 -6.85 2.54
N PHE A 469 -6.44 -5.96 1.66
CA PHE A 469 -7.85 -5.67 1.45
C PHE A 469 -8.54 -6.80 0.68
N TRP A 470 -9.85 -6.96 0.88
CA TRP A 470 -10.66 -7.78 -0.02
C TRP A 470 -10.74 -7.08 -1.37
N MET A 471 -10.01 -7.62 -2.34
CA MET A 471 -9.98 -7.07 -3.69
C MET A 471 -11.11 -7.67 -4.51
N PRO A 472 -12.04 -6.85 -5.03
CA PRO A 472 -13.11 -7.35 -5.86
C PRO A 472 -12.54 -7.91 -7.15
N ILE A 473 -13.22 -8.94 -7.62
CA ILE A 473 -12.92 -9.56 -8.90
C ILE A 473 -13.63 -8.76 -9.98
N GLN A 474 -12.87 -8.31 -11.00
CA GLN A 474 -13.47 -7.65 -12.16
C GLN A 474 -14.25 -8.68 -12.99
N LEU A 475 -15.57 -8.53 -13.03
CA LEU A 475 -16.46 -9.41 -13.80
C LEU A 475 -16.62 -8.89 -15.23
N THR A 476 -16.74 -9.81 -16.17
CA THR A 476 -16.93 -9.52 -17.60
C THR A 476 -18.16 -10.26 -18.15
N GLY A 477 -18.62 -9.86 -19.34
CA GLY A 477 -19.79 -10.46 -19.98
C GLY A 477 -21.06 -10.30 -19.14
N TYR A 478 -21.84 -11.38 -19.02
CA TYR A 478 -23.16 -11.40 -18.37
C TYR A 478 -23.12 -11.66 -16.85
N LEU A 479 -21.94 -11.93 -16.27
CA LEU A 479 -21.81 -12.14 -14.84
C LEU A 479 -21.89 -10.82 -14.09
N LYS A 480 -22.69 -10.77 -13.03
CA LYS A 480 -22.79 -9.62 -12.13
C LYS A 480 -22.70 -10.03 -10.67
N ASN A 481 -22.24 -9.10 -9.84
CA ASN A 481 -22.35 -9.23 -8.40
C ASN A 481 -23.81 -9.12 -7.97
N THR A 482 -24.23 -10.03 -7.09
CA THR A 482 -25.60 -10.06 -6.55
C THR A 482 -25.94 -8.82 -5.74
N PHE A 483 -24.96 -8.27 -5.04
CA PHE A 483 -25.12 -7.12 -4.16
C PHE A 483 -24.23 -5.97 -4.61
N ALA A 484 -24.69 -4.75 -4.35
CA ALA A 484 -23.92 -3.54 -4.59
C ALA A 484 -22.99 -3.17 -3.41
N ASP A 485 -23.22 -3.71 -2.20
CA ASP A 485 -22.35 -3.46 -1.04
C ASP A 485 -20.96 -4.10 -1.28
N PRO A 486 -19.86 -3.33 -1.23
CA PRO A 486 -18.48 -3.82 -1.36
C PRO A 486 -18.08 -4.95 -0.39
N LEU A 487 -18.77 -5.14 0.74
CA LEU A 487 -18.57 -6.30 1.62
C LEU A 487 -19.29 -7.57 1.15
N GLN A 488 -20.09 -7.47 0.10
CA GLN A 488 -20.92 -8.54 -0.44
C GLN A 488 -20.75 -8.71 -1.96
N VAL A 489 -19.66 -8.17 -2.53
CA VAL A 489 -19.27 -8.44 -3.93
C VAL A 489 -18.34 -9.64 -4.06
N THR A 490 -18.26 -10.23 -5.24
CA THR A 490 -17.29 -11.26 -5.53
C THR A 490 -15.86 -10.71 -5.42
N ALA A 491 -15.04 -11.31 -4.57
CA ALA A 491 -13.73 -10.79 -4.18
C ALA A 491 -12.76 -11.90 -3.78
N PHE A 492 -11.48 -11.56 -3.73
CA PHE A 492 -10.44 -12.42 -3.19
C PHE A 492 -9.56 -11.67 -2.20
N LYS A 493 -8.85 -12.40 -1.35
CA LYS A 493 -7.72 -11.90 -0.57
C LYS A 493 -6.69 -13.00 -0.39
N ARG A 494 -5.44 -12.62 -0.15
CA ARG A 494 -4.41 -13.55 0.30
C ARG A 494 -4.52 -13.75 1.81
N GLN A 495 -4.25 -14.97 2.26
CA GLN A 495 -4.02 -15.30 3.66
C GLN A 495 -2.85 -16.29 3.74
N GLY A 496 -1.62 -15.78 3.86
CA GLY A 496 -0.41 -16.57 3.81
C GLY A 496 -0.22 -17.21 2.44
N SER A 497 -0.09 -18.55 2.42
CA SER A 497 0.04 -19.33 1.19
C SER A 497 -1.28 -19.63 0.50
N VAL A 498 -2.43 -19.25 1.07
CA VAL A 498 -3.75 -19.51 0.48
C VAL A 498 -4.40 -18.24 -0.06
N LEU A 499 -5.25 -18.40 -1.07
CA LEU A 499 -6.19 -17.37 -1.53
C LEU A 499 -7.58 -17.71 -1.00
N LEU A 500 -8.19 -16.75 -0.32
CA LEU A 500 -9.58 -16.83 0.07
C LEU A 500 -10.45 -16.17 -0.99
N PHE A 501 -11.56 -16.81 -1.32
CA PHE A 501 -12.54 -16.31 -2.28
C PHE A 501 -13.89 -16.11 -1.60
N ARG A 502 -14.56 -15.04 -2.01
CA ARG A 502 -15.93 -14.71 -1.68
C ARG A 502 -16.67 -14.58 -3.00
N LEU A 503 -17.69 -15.39 -3.24
CA LEU A 503 -18.42 -15.40 -4.51
C LEU A 503 -19.89 -15.06 -4.26
N TYR A 504 -20.34 -13.98 -4.89
CA TYR A 504 -21.73 -13.53 -4.88
C TYR A 504 -22.10 -13.14 -6.32
N LEU A 505 -22.47 -14.12 -7.12
CA LEU A 505 -22.64 -13.97 -8.56
C LEU A 505 -24.06 -14.33 -9.01
N TYR A 506 -24.56 -13.63 -10.01
CA TYR A 506 -25.69 -14.07 -10.83
C TYR A 506 -25.43 -13.80 -12.32
N ASN A 507 -26.20 -14.46 -13.19
CA ASN A 507 -26.16 -14.24 -14.62
C ASN A 507 -27.35 -13.39 -15.06
N GLU A 508 -27.08 -12.19 -15.58
CA GLU A 508 -28.11 -11.23 -15.97
C GLU A 508 -29.03 -11.71 -17.10
N THR A 509 -28.54 -12.63 -17.96
CA THR A 509 -29.36 -13.19 -19.06
C THR A 509 -30.37 -14.22 -18.58
N VAL A 510 -30.18 -14.75 -17.36
CA VAL A 510 -31.05 -15.74 -16.76
C VAL A 510 -31.74 -15.07 -15.59
N ASN A 511 -32.85 -14.42 -15.90
CA ASN A 511 -33.59 -13.48 -15.05
C ASN A 511 -34.29 -14.15 -13.84
N ASN A 512 -33.59 -15.02 -13.11
CA ASN A 512 -34.06 -15.69 -11.91
C ASN A 512 -32.93 -15.76 -10.89
N SER A 513 -33.18 -15.21 -9.71
CA SER A 513 -32.38 -15.26 -8.47
C SER A 513 -32.11 -16.68 -7.94
N SER A 514 -32.40 -17.72 -8.72
CA SER A 514 -32.31 -19.14 -8.39
C SER A 514 -31.53 -19.98 -9.39
N VAL A 515 -30.88 -19.37 -10.39
CA VAL A 515 -30.13 -20.14 -11.39
C VAL A 515 -28.64 -20.17 -11.08
N ALA A 516 -28.14 -21.38 -10.88
CA ALA A 516 -26.73 -21.71 -10.74
C ALA A 516 -25.87 -20.97 -11.77
N VAL A 517 -24.72 -20.45 -11.33
CA VAL A 517 -23.66 -19.97 -12.22
C VAL A 517 -23.43 -21.06 -13.29
N PRO A 518 -23.58 -20.75 -14.59
CA PRO A 518 -23.44 -21.76 -15.63
C PRO A 518 -22.10 -22.49 -15.51
N ALA A 519 -22.09 -23.79 -15.79
CA ALA A 519 -20.82 -24.49 -15.89
C ALA A 519 -20.01 -23.89 -17.05
N GLY A 520 -18.78 -23.46 -16.80
CA GLY A 520 -17.98 -22.77 -17.80
C GLY A 520 -16.58 -22.41 -17.31
N ASN A 521 -15.69 -22.11 -18.27
CA ASN A 521 -14.41 -21.48 -17.98
C ASN A 521 -14.63 -19.96 -17.90
N TYR A 522 -14.33 -19.38 -16.75
CA TYR A 522 -14.35 -17.93 -16.59
C TYR A 522 -12.93 -17.43 -16.46
N ASP A 523 -12.51 -16.61 -17.43
CA ASP A 523 -11.23 -15.91 -17.37
C ASP A 523 -11.35 -14.77 -16.36
N LEU A 524 -10.54 -14.83 -15.30
CA LEU A 524 -10.44 -13.78 -14.31
C LEU A 524 -9.27 -12.90 -14.68
N ILE A 525 -9.60 -11.77 -15.31
CA ILE A 525 -8.62 -10.75 -15.67
C ILE A 525 -8.52 -9.83 -14.45
N SER A 526 -7.53 -10.05 -13.60
CA SER A 526 -7.14 -9.05 -12.62
C SER A 526 -6.38 -7.94 -13.35
N SER A 527 -6.78 -6.68 -13.15
CA SER A 527 -5.98 -5.52 -13.55
C SER A 527 -4.71 -5.37 -12.69
N ALA A 528 -4.61 -6.13 -11.60
CA ALA A 528 -3.36 -6.38 -10.88
C ALA A 528 -2.68 -7.61 -11.50
N GLU A 529 -1.49 -7.45 -12.07
CA GLU A 529 -0.65 -8.59 -12.43
C GLU A 529 -0.54 -9.52 -11.20
N LEU A 530 -0.89 -10.79 -11.39
CA LEU A 530 -0.55 -11.83 -10.42
C LEU A 530 0.99 -11.93 -10.44
N PRO A 531 1.68 -11.86 -9.29
CA PRO A 531 3.14 -11.93 -9.28
C PRO A 531 3.62 -13.28 -9.81
N ASP A 532 4.76 -13.27 -10.52
CA ASP A 532 5.39 -14.42 -11.20
C ASP A 532 5.75 -15.61 -10.27
N ASP A 533 5.63 -15.44 -8.95
CA ASP A 533 6.18 -16.35 -7.94
C ASP A 533 5.12 -17.23 -7.23
N VAL A 534 3.92 -17.38 -7.80
CA VAL A 534 2.89 -18.26 -7.22
C VAL A 534 3.16 -19.72 -7.60
N TYR A 535 3.94 -20.42 -6.77
CA TYR A 535 3.99 -21.89 -6.78
C TYR A 535 2.85 -22.45 -5.93
N VAL A 536 1.79 -22.96 -6.57
CA VAL A 536 0.75 -23.76 -5.91
C VAL A 536 1.12 -25.24 -6.11
N PRO A 537 1.38 -26.01 -5.04
CA PRO A 537 1.56 -27.46 -5.17
C PRO A 537 0.33 -28.07 -5.84
N SER A 538 0.54 -28.98 -6.79
CA SER A 538 -0.50 -29.57 -7.64
C SER A 538 -1.53 -30.45 -6.92
N SER A 539 -1.62 -30.44 -5.60
CA SER A 539 -2.50 -31.36 -4.89
C SER A 539 -2.76 -30.95 -3.43
N THR A 540 -3.70 -30.04 -3.18
CA THR A 540 -4.68 -30.19 -2.06
C THR A 540 -5.85 -29.23 -2.27
N PHE A 541 -7.02 -29.78 -2.62
CA PHE A 541 -8.28 -29.04 -2.74
C PHE A 541 -9.15 -29.36 -1.52
N TYR A 542 -9.68 -28.34 -0.85
CA TYR A 542 -10.73 -28.53 0.15
C TYR A 542 -12.08 -28.17 -0.47
N PRO A 543 -13.10 -29.06 -0.42
CA PRO A 543 -14.45 -28.70 -0.83
C PRO A 543 -15.04 -27.68 0.15
N LEU A 544 -15.49 -26.53 -0.37
CA LEU A 544 -16.32 -25.58 0.36
C LEU A 544 -17.77 -26.08 0.30
N VAL A 545 -18.19 -26.86 1.30
CA VAL A 545 -19.59 -27.22 1.49
C VAL A 545 -20.25 -26.11 2.31
N TRP A 546 -21.23 -25.42 1.72
CA TRP A 546 -22.13 -24.57 2.48
C TRP A 546 -23.06 -25.45 3.33
N SER A 547 -23.03 -25.29 4.65
CA SER A 547 -24.12 -25.74 5.53
C SER A 547 -24.60 -24.56 6.34
N THR A 548 -25.81 -24.07 6.07
CA THR A 548 -26.58 -23.33 7.07
C THR A 548 -27.52 -24.33 7.72
N ALA A 549 -27.34 -24.55 9.01
CA ALA A 549 -28.27 -25.35 9.80
C ALA A 549 -29.54 -24.52 10.08
N GLU A 550 -30.68 -25.21 9.95
CA GLU A 550 -31.98 -24.99 10.58
C GLU A 550 -32.77 -23.72 10.22
N ASP A 551 -33.33 -23.72 9.01
CA ASP A 551 -34.78 -23.48 8.89
C ASP A 551 -35.35 -24.27 7.70
N GLU A 552 -36.18 -25.26 7.98
CA GLU A 552 -36.81 -26.13 6.98
C GLU A 552 -37.95 -25.39 6.28
N SER A 553 -37.64 -24.40 5.45
CA SER A 553 -38.59 -23.94 4.42
C SER A 553 -37.91 -23.40 3.15
N THR A 554 -37.73 -24.32 2.21
CA THR A 554 -37.70 -24.08 0.74
C THR A 554 -36.69 -23.11 0.15
N THR A 555 -35.47 -23.57 -0.13
CA THR A 555 -34.76 -23.27 -1.41
C THR A 555 -33.70 -24.35 -1.70
N PRO A 556 -33.67 -25.02 -2.86
CA PRO A 556 -32.60 -25.97 -3.18
C PRO A 556 -31.34 -25.22 -3.61
N TYR A 557 -30.29 -25.23 -2.77
CA TYR A 557 -28.96 -24.74 -3.15
C TYR A 557 -28.13 -25.89 -3.75
N ILE A 558 -27.62 -25.69 -4.98
CA ILE A 558 -26.70 -26.63 -5.62
C ILE A 558 -25.28 -26.37 -5.09
N SER A 559 -24.63 -27.43 -4.61
CA SER A 559 -23.20 -27.44 -4.35
C SER A 559 -22.41 -27.30 -5.67
N ALA A 560 -21.71 -26.18 -5.84
CA ALA A 560 -20.83 -25.97 -6.98
C ALA A 560 -19.41 -26.44 -6.64
N PHE A 561 -18.82 -27.28 -7.49
CA PHE A 561 -17.39 -27.54 -7.43
C PHE A 561 -16.65 -26.41 -8.11
N LEU A 562 -15.72 -25.80 -7.38
CA LEU A 562 -14.81 -24.78 -7.89
C LEU A 562 -13.45 -25.43 -8.11
N GLU A 563 -13.03 -25.51 -9.37
CA GLU A 563 -11.67 -25.89 -9.72
C GLU A 563 -10.93 -24.64 -10.15
N ALA A 564 -9.99 -24.18 -9.32
CA ALA A 564 -9.07 -23.10 -9.68
C ALA A 564 -7.90 -23.69 -10.47
N ARG A 565 -7.68 -23.21 -11.69
CA ARG A 565 -6.50 -23.54 -12.49
C ARG A 565 -5.66 -22.29 -12.70
N PHE A 566 -4.38 -22.39 -12.32
CA PHE A 566 -3.38 -21.37 -12.60
C PHE A 566 -2.65 -21.75 -13.88
N GLY A 567 -2.59 -20.83 -14.85
CA GLY A 567 -1.78 -20.97 -16.06
C GLY A 567 -0.96 -19.71 -16.32
N LYS A 568 0.02 -19.80 -17.24
CA LYS A 568 0.89 -18.68 -17.66
C LYS A 568 0.13 -17.43 -18.18
N ASN A 569 -1.17 -17.56 -18.45
CA ASN A 569 -2.03 -16.49 -19.00
C ASN A 569 -3.16 -16.07 -18.05
N GLY A 570 -3.03 -16.33 -16.74
CA GLY A 570 -3.98 -15.87 -15.73
C GLY A 570 -4.73 -16.98 -14.98
N PHE A 571 -5.66 -16.55 -14.13
CA PHE A 571 -6.47 -17.38 -13.26
C PHE A 571 -7.76 -17.80 -13.97
N ARG A 572 -8.10 -19.10 -13.92
CA ARG A 572 -9.40 -19.61 -14.38
C ARG A 572 -10.14 -20.25 -13.22
N LEU A 573 -11.35 -19.74 -12.96
CA LEU A 573 -12.31 -20.44 -12.12
C LEU A 573 -13.15 -21.33 -13.03
N LEU A 574 -13.01 -22.64 -12.88
CA LEU A 574 -13.91 -23.59 -13.50
C LEU A 574 -15.02 -23.92 -12.50
N VAL A 575 -16.23 -23.46 -12.80
CA VAL A 575 -17.42 -23.84 -12.04
C VAL A 575 -17.97 -25.11 -12.67
N LYS A 576 -17.91 -26.24 -11.96
CA LYS A 576 -18.50 -27.51 -12.39
C LYS A 576 -19.84 -27.69 -11.70
N ASN A 577 -20.90 -27.82 -12.51
CA ASN A 577 -22.23 -28.16 -12.02
C ASN A 577 -22.28 -29.68 -11.77
N THR A 578 -22.16 -30.11 -10.51
CA THR A 578 -22.33 -31.54 -10.16
C THR A 578 -23.79 -31.85 -9.91
N THR A 579 -24.55 -32.00 -11.00
CA THR A 579 -25.83 -32.70 -10.96
C THR A 579 -25.59 -34.21 -11.06
N LYS A 580 -24.99 -34.83 -10.03
CA LYS A 580 -25.18 -36.24 -9.64
C LYS A 580 -24.28 -36.66 -8.47
N ARG A 581 -24.95 -37.35 -7.54
CA ARG A 581 -24.54 -38.07 -6.32
C ARG A 581 -23.08 -38.50 -6.18
N ASN A 582 -22.65 -38.49 -4.91
CA ASN A 582 -21.45 -39.04 -4.29
C ASN A 582 -20.28 -38.06 -4.12
N ILE A 583 -20.39 -37.23 -3.07
CA ILE A 583 -19.22 -36.73 -2.34
C ILE A 583 -19.24 -37.42 -0.97
N GLU A 584 -18.66 -38.60 -0.87
CA GLU A 584 -18.25 -39.15 0.42
C GLU A 584 -16.88 -38.54 0.75
N GLY A 585 -16.76 -37.85 1.89
CA GLY A 585 -15.45 -37.43 2.44
C GLY A 585 -15.19 -35.93 2.63
N ALA A 586 -16.20 -35.05 2.71
CA ALA A 586 -15.95 -33.64 3.06
C ALA A 586 -15.90 -33.45 4.59
N VAL A 587 -14.74 -33.04 5.11
CA VAL A 587 -14.59 -32.51 6.48
C VAL A 587 -15.07 -31.06 6.48
N VAL A 588 -16.19 -30.80 7.15
CA VAL A 588 -16.70 -29.45 7.42
C VAL A 588 -15.90 -28.87 8.60
N VAL A 589 -15.21 -27.75 8.40
CA VAL A 589 -14.71 -26.93 9.51
C VAL A 589 -15.75 -25.86 9.79
N PRO A 590 -16.58 -25.97 10.83
CA PRO A 590 -17.54 -24.94 11.17
C PRO A 590 -16.79 -23.71 11.69
N VAL A 591 -16.96 -22.57 11.02
CA VAL A 591 -16.63 -21.26 11.60
C VAL A 591 -17.81 -20.89 12.50
N PHE A 592 -17.75 -21.29 13.77
CA PHE A 592 -18.66 -20.78 14.79
C PHE A 592 -18.32 -19.31 15.05
N ARG A 593 -19.18 -18.38 14.63
CA ARG A 593 -19.32 -17.10 15.34
C ARG A 593 -20.22 -17.36 16.53
N SER A 594 -19.75 -17.09 17.75
CA SER A 594 -20.64 -17.15 18.90
C SER A 594 -21.70 -16.05 18.75
N PRO A 595 -22.99 -16.35 19.01
CA PRO A 595 -23.98 -15.31 19.19
C PRO A 595 -23.66 -14.55 20.48
N GLU A 596 -23.83 -13.24 20.40
CA GLU A 596 -24.13 -12.29 21.48
C GLU A 596 -24.03 -12.78 22.94
N ARG A 597 -23.30 -12.00 23.75
CA ARG A 597 -23.72 -11.76 25.14
C ARG A 597 -23.69 -10.26 25.43
N MET A 598 -24.91 -9.75 25.64
CA MET A 598 -25.38 -8.61 26.46
C MET A 598 -24.47 -7.41 26.68
#